data_AF-G1LLL0-F1
#
_entry.id   AF-G1LLL0-F1
#
_cell.length_a   1.000
_cell.length_b   1.000
_cell.length_c   1.000
_cell.angle_alpha   90.00
_cell.angle_beta   90.00
_cell.angle_gamma   90.00
#
_symmetry.space_group_name_H-M   'P 1'
#
loop_
_entity.id
_entity.type
_entity.pdbx_description
1 polymer ?
#
loop_
_entity_poly.entity_id
_entity_poly.type
_entity_poly.pdbx_seq_one_letter_code
_entity_poly.pdbx_strand_id
1 'polypeptide(L)'
;MGLQTAQPSLESCGASAHGSFLLLLLSLGWLLPSRAQAEDSRLGAMTPWLQGTSWDLSWQRPELTVFLSRDRRDTEKKVCPPERKAHAVDENLVLYEEWELEACVDGALLAAQMDLVNMLPFTYQQLGVFKRKLDEFYPQGYPESLIQHLGYFFLELTPADIHKWNVTSLETVKALLQVSKGQKRDGQVAALIARYAAGGGQLDKAALDTLATFSPTYLCFLSPEQLGTVQPSVLWAVRPQHLEACRPPQMHVLYPRAHAAFQNVSRSEYFAKIKPYLGGAPTEDLRALSRQKVNMDMATFKTLQTEAVLPLTIAEVQNLLGPNLVGLKAEEENSPVREWILRQRQDDLDSLGLGLHGGIPNGYLVMDLSFREALSGAARLLGPGPVLTAIPTLLLTLTPK
;
A
#
# COMPACT_ATOMS: atom_id res chain seq x y z
N MET A 1 -49.53 23.38 -74.50
CA MET A 1 -48.31 22.54 -74.69
C MET A 1 -47.76 22.33 -73.29
N GLY A 2 -47.84 21.17 -72.61
CA GLY A 2 -48.01 19.77 -73.05
C GLY A 2 -46.69 19.04 -72.79
N LEU A 3 -46.57 17.95 -72.02
CA LEU A 3 -47.53 16.94 -71.50
C LEU A 3 -47.40 16.79 -69.96
N GLN A 4 -48.46 16.53 -69.17
CA GLN A 4 -49.04 15.21 -68.81
C GLN A 4 -48.00 14.17 -68.30
N THR A 5 -47.87 13.89 -66.99
CA THR A 5 -48.74 13.08 -66.07
C THR A 5 -48.77 11.57 -66.33
N ALA A 6 -48.25 10.73 -65.40
CA ALA A 6 -48.80 9.41 -65.04
C ALA A 6 -48.12 8.71 -63.83
N GLN A 7 -48.96 8.16 -62.96
CA GLN A 7 -48.79 6.92 -62.16
C GLN A 7 -49.99 6.02 -62.57
N PRO A 8 -50.12 4.72 -62.20
CA PRO A 8 -49.20 3.78 -61.52
C PRO A 8 -49.21 2.33 -62.13
N SER A 9 -48.72 1.34 -61.35
CA SER A 9 -49.31 -0.02 -61.14
C SER A 9 -48.96 -1.24 -62.01
N LEU A 10 -48.81 -2.41 -61.32
CA LEU A 10 -48.81 -3.83 -61.76
C LEU A 10 -47.70 -4.26 -62.76
N GLU A 11 -47.17 -5.49 -62.82
CA GLU A 11 -47.27 -6.77 -62.07
C GLU A 11 -45.93 -7.58 -62.33
N SER A 12 -45.58 -8.82 -61.94
CA SER A 12 -46.19 -9.96 -61.21
C SER A 12 -45.08 -10.93 -60.69
N CYS A 13 -45.46 -12.18 -60.32
CA CYS A 13 -44.64 -13.40 -60.19
C CYS A 13 -43.52 -13.43 -59.13
N GLY A 14 -43.81 -14.03 -57.96
CA GLY A 14 -42.82 -14.34 -56.92
C GLY A 14 -42.25 -15.77 -56.95
N ALA A 15 -41.52 -16.13 -55.90
CA ALA A 15 -41.08 -17.49 -55.58
C ALA A 15 -41.06 -17.70 -54.05
N SER A 16 -41.30 -18.92 -53.59
CA SER A 16 -41.34 -19.28 -52.16
C SER A 16 -40.07 -20.01 -51.71
N ALA A 17 -39.49 -19.59 -50.58
CA ALA A 17 -38.58 -20.40 -49.76
C ALA A 17 -38.32 -19.75 -48.37
N HIS A 18 -39.30 -19.76 -47.46
CA HIS A 18 -38.98 -19.66 -46.03
C HIS A 18 -38.64 -21.07 -45.52
N GLY A 19 -37.36 -21.38 -45.37
CA GLY A 19 -36.90 -22.68 -44.88
C GLY A 19 -35.40 -22.71 -44.57
N SER A 20 -35.02 -23.36 -43.48
CA SER A 20 -33.64 -23.73 -43.14
C SER A 20 -32.63 -22.62 -42.86
N PHE A 21 -32.95 -21.70 -41.92
CA PHE A 21 -31.92 -21.12 -41.03
C PHE A 21 -32.32 -21.05 -39.54
N LEU A 22 -33.39 -21.75 -39.16
CA LEU A 22 -33.93 -21.83 -37.79
C LEU A 22 -33.78 -23.24 -37.17
N LEU A 23 -32.81 -24.03 -37.65
CA LEU A 23 -32.57 -25.42 -37.23
C LEU A 23 -31.08 -25.74 -37.00
N LEU A 24 -30.35 -24.83 -36.34
CA LEU A 24 -29.01 -25.10 -35.81
C LEU A 24 -28.83 -24.66 -34.33
N LEU A 25 -29.93 -24.57 -33.60
CA LEU A 25 -29.99 -24.49 -32.14
C LEU A 25 -30.96 -25.56 -31.63
N LEU A 26 -30.46 -26.79 -31.36
CA LEU A 26 -31.00 -27.75 -30.38
C LEU A 26 -30.24 -29.10 -30.44
N SER A 27 -29.07 -29.18 -29.81
CA SER A 27 -28.42 -30.47 -29.54
C SER A 27 -27.46 -30.41 -28.34
N LEU A 28 -28.04 -30.30 -27.13
CA LEU A 28 -27.50 -30.76 -25.83
C LEU A 28 -26.17 -30.12 -25.34
N GLY A 29 -25.98 -29.80 -24.06
CA GLY A 29 -26.86 -29.83 -22.89
C GLY A 29 -26.10 -29.19 -21.71
N TRP A 30 -26.81 -28.61 -20.73
CA TRP A 30 -26.16 -27.87 -19.63
C TRP A 30 -25.45 -28.78 -18.63
N LEU A 31 -24.42 -28.25 -17.95
CA LEU A 31 -24.37 -28.19 -16.47
C LEU A 31 -23.22 -27.28 -15.95
N LEU A 32 -23.61 -26.17 -15.33
CA LEU A 32 -22.86 -25.47 -14.26
C LEU A 32 -23.11 -26.24 -12.93
N PRO A 33 -22.31 -26.11 -11.84
CA PRO A 33 -21.95 -24.79 -11.27
C PRO A 33 -20.67 -24.64 -10.40
N SER A 34 -20.49 -23.40 -9.93
CA SER A 34 -20.01 -23.01 -8.59
C SER A 34 -18.51 -22.99 -8.23
N ARG A 35 -18.20 -21.99 -7.38
CA ARG A 35 -16.92 -21.77 -6.66
C ARG A 35 -16.66 -22.85 -5.61
N ALA A 36 -15.39 -23.07 -5.29
CA ALA A 36 -14.93 -23.37 -3.94
C ALA A 36 -13.64 -22.57 -3.64
N GLN A 37 -13.39 -22.29 -2.36
CA GLN A 37 -12.12 -21.74 -1.86
C GLN A 37 -11.20 -22.89 -1.44
N ALA A 38 -9.88 -22.61 -1.34
CA ALA A 38 -8.92 -23.53 -0.73
C ALA A 38 -7.79 -22.79 -0.02
N GLU A 39 -8.03 -22.40 1.23
CA GLU A 39 -7.08 -22.77 2.30
C GLU A 39 -7.31 -24.29 2.56
N ASP A 40 -6.43 -25.09 3.17
CA ASP A 40 -5.63 -24.82 4.36
C ASP A 40 -4.53 -25.90 4.58
N SER A 41 -3.62 -25.65 5.52
CA SER A 41 -2.92 -26.56 6.45
C SER A 41 -2.49 -27.99 6.07
N ARG A 42 -1.16 -28.16 6.05
CA ARG A 42 -0.32 -28.99 6.97
C ARG A 42 -0.73 -30.43 7.39
N LEU A 43 0.31 -31.28 7.42
CA LEU A 43 0.40 -32.65 8.00
C LEU A 43 -0.47 -33.71 7.30
N GLY A 44 -0.12 -35.01 7.30
CA GLY A 44 1.09 -35.68 7.83
C GLY A 44 0.84 -37.19 8.04
N ALA A 45 1.91 -38.01 8.11
CA ALA A 45 1.87 -39.48 8.28
C ALA A 45 1.21 -40.28 7.11
N MET A 46 1.47 -41.57 6.87
CA MET A 46 2.55 -42.49 7.29
C MET A 46 2.65 -43.62 6.22
N THR A 47 3.80 -44.28 6.10
CA THR A 47 3.98 -45.50 5.27
C THR A 47 3.42 -46.74 6.00
N PRO A 48 3.07 -47.86 5.33
CA PRO A 48 4.11 -48.90 5.14
C PRO A 48 4.02 -49.79 3.86
N TRP A 49 5.22 -50.08 3.37
CA TRP A 49 5.71 -51.29 2.67
C TRP A 49 4.87 -52.58 2.64
N LEU A 50 4.97 -53.28 1.50
CA LEU A 50 5.13 -54.74 1.42
C LEU A 50 6.27 -55.08 0.42
N GLN A 51 6.94 -56.23 0.59
CA GLN A 51 8.23 -56.52 -0.04
C GLN A 51 8.38 -58.01 -0.44
N GLY A 52 8.97 -58.25 -1.62
CA GLY A 52 9.39 -59.56 -2.17
C GLY A 52 9.59 -59.46 -3.69
N THR A 53 10.79 -59.58 -4.27
CA THR A 53 11.54 -60.83 -4.61
C THR A 53 10.73 -61.79 -5.50
N SER A 54 11.18 -62.33 -6.64
CA SER A 54 12.44 -62.25 -7.42
C SER A 54 12.21 -63.02 -8.76
N TRP A 55 13.02 -63.08 -9.83
CA TRP A 55 14.48 -62.91 -10.07
C TRP A 55 14.71 -62.28 -11.49
N ASP A 56 15.91 -62.43 -12.06
CA ASP A 56 16.37 -61.89 -13.36
C ASP A 56 15.62 -62.35 -14.62
N LEU A 57 15.60 -61.48 -15.64
CA LEU A 57 16.22 -61.79 -16.93
C LEU A 57 17.03 -60.57 -17.42
N SER A 58 18.19 -60.81 -18.04
CA SER A 58 19.24 -59.82 -18.25
C SER A 58 19.39 -59.37 -19.71
N TRP A 59 19.45 -58.05 -19.95
CA TRP A 59 20.01 -57.48 -21.19
C TRP A 59 20.73 -56.13 -20.96
N GLN A 60 22.05 -56.17 -21.10
CA GLN A 60 22.98 -55.12 -21.57
C GLN A 60 22.70 -53.64 -21.20
N ARG A 61 23.54 -53.09 -20.31
CA ARG A 61 23.88 -51.65 -20.33
C ARG A 61 24.82 -51.34 -21.50
N PRO A 62 24.68 -50.17 -22.13
CA PRO A 62 25.83 -49.27 -22.26
C PRO A 62 25.93 -48.26 -21.11
N GLU A 63 27.11 -47.66 -20.94
CA GLU A 63 27.41 -46.82 -19.79
C GLU A 63 26.76 -45.43 -19.88
N LEU A 64 25.82 -45.14 -18.98
CA LEU A 64 25.50 -43.76 -18.61
C LEU A 64 26.61 -43.23 -17.70
N THR A 65 27.66 -42.68 -18.29
CA THR A 65 28.61 -41.81 -17.60
C THR A 65 27.82 -40.67 -16.97
N VAL A 66 27.67 -40.69 -15.64
CA VAL A 66 27.01 -39.61 -14.93
C VAL A 66 27.91 -38.39 -15.02
N PHE A 67 27.60 -37.51 -15.98
CA PHE A 67 28.07 -36.14 -15.99
C PHE A 67 27.51 -35.44 -14.75
N LEU A 68 28.24 -35.54 -13.65
CA LEU A 68 28.17 -34.60 -12.56
C LEU A 68 28.56 -33.23 -13.14
N SER A 69 27.55 -32.49 -13.61
CA SER A 69 27.66 -31.09 -13.98
C SER A 69 28.13 -30.31 -12.75
N ARG A 70 29.44 -30.21 -12.65
CA ARG A 70 30.17 -29.62 -11.54
C ARG A 70 29.94 -28.12 -11.64
N ASP A 71 28.90 -27.61 -10.97
CA ASP A 71 28.50 -26.20 -10.94
C ASP A 71 29.55 -25.36 -10.19
N ARG A 72 30.72 -25.29 -10.79
CA ARG A 72 31.86 -24.47 -10.39
C ARG A 72 31.79 -23.20 -11.21
N ARG A 73 30.88 -22.31 -10.81
CA ARG A 73 30.87 -20.91 -11.25
C ARG A 73 32.03 -20.14 -10.61
N ASP A 74 33.24 -20.54 -10.98
CA ASP A 74 34.41 -19.68 -10.94
C ASP A 74 34.17 -18.58 -11.99
N THR A 75 33.50 -17.50 -11.60
CA THR A 75 33.27 -16.34 -12.46
C THR A 75 34.57 -15.55 -12.59
N GLU A 76 35.51 -16.12 -13.34
CA GLU A 76 36.71 -15.45 -13.79
C GLU A 76 36.30 -14.17 -14.53
N LYS A 77 36.68 -13.00 -14.00
CA LYS A 77 36.29 -11.70 -14.56
C LYS A 77 36.94 -11.52 -15.92
N LYS A 78 36.23 -11.92 -16.98
CA LYS A 78 36.63 -11.73 -18.38
C LYS A 78 36.95 -10.25 -18.60
N VAL A 79 38.22 -9.95 -18.87
CA VAL A 79 38.69 -8.60 -19.16
C VAL A 79 38.25 -8.22 -20.58
N CYS A 80 37.78 -6.99 -20.77
CA CYS A 80 37.40 -6.51 -22.09
C CYS A 80 38.59 -6.54 -23.08
N PRO A 81 38.45 -7.14 -24.27
CA PRO A 81 39.41 -6.95 -25.36
C PRO A 81 39.51 -5.46 -25.74
N PRO A 82 40.70 -4.86 -25.89
CA PRO A 82 40.83 -3.43 -26.18
C PRO A 82 40.04 -2.98 -27.43
N GLU A 83 39.96 -3.83 -28.44
CA GLU A 83 39.20 -3.62 -29.68
C GLU A 83 37.68 -3.56 -29.48
N ARG A 84 37.14 -4.18 -28.42
CA ARG A 84 35.69 -4.22 -28.11
C ARG A 84 35.27 -3.22 -27.04
N LYS A 85 36.18 -2.35 -26.56
CA LYS A 85 35.83 -1.33 -25.58
C LYS A 85 34.86 -0.32 -26.19
N ALA A 86 33.72 -0.09 -25.54
CA ALA A 86 32.74 0.88 -25.99
C ALA A 86 33.25 2.32 -25.80
N HIS A 87 33.10 3.14 -26.85
CA HIS A 87 33.45 4.57 -26.85
C HIS A 87 32.21 5.47 -27.13
N ALA A 88 31.15 4.88 -27.67
CA ALA A 88 29.83 5.46 -27.88
C ALA A 88 28.77 4.36 -27.65
N VAL A 89 27.52 4.76 -27.42
CA VAL A 89 26.35 3.89 -27.43
C VAL A 89 25.81 3.84 -28.87
N ASP A 90 26.04 2.74 -29.57
CA ASP A 90 25.70 2.58 -30.98
C ASP A 90 24.99 1.24 -31.29
N GLU A 91 24.58 1.05 -32.54
CA GLU A 91 23.91 -0.17 -33.02
C GLU A 91 24.76 -1.44 -32.83
N ASN A 92 26.09 -1.35 -32.77
CA ASN A 92 26.96 -2.50 -32.58
C ASN A 92 26.80 -3.10 -31.18
N LEU A 93 26.56 -2.28 -30.15
CA LEU A 93 26.34 -2.76 -28.79
C LEU A 93 25.08 -3.63 -28.65
N VAL A 94 24.09 -3.48 -29.54
CA VAL A 94 22.88 -4.34 -29.54
C VAL A 94 23.25 -5.80 -29.86
N LEU A 95 24.37 -6.03 -30.55
CA LEU A 95 24.89 -7.35 -30.91
C LEU A 95 25.83 -7.97 -29.85
N TYR A 96 26.11 -7.28 -28.75
CA TYR A 96 27.01 -7.76 -27.70
C TYR A 96 26.27 -8.67 -26.71
N GLU A 97 26.93 -9.76 -26.32
CA GLU A 97 26.46 -10.64 -25.25
C GLU A 97 26.45 -9.93 -23.89
N GLU A 98 25.63 -10.40 -22.94
CA GLU A 98 25.49 -9.79 -21.60
C GLU A 98 26.85 -9.62 -20.88
N TRP A 99 27.74 -10.61 -21.03
CA TRP A 99 29.07 -10.57 -20.42
C TRP A 99 30.04 -9.61 -21.13
N GLU A 100 29.81 -9.29 -22.41
CA GLU A 100 30.62 -8.34 -23.17
C GLU A 100 30.23 -6.91 -22.80
N LEU A 101 28.93 -6.62 -22.67
CA LEU A 101 28.46 -5.36 -22.11
C LEU A 101 28.98 -5.16 -20.67
N GLU A 102 28.99 -6.23 -19.86
CA GLU A 102 29.53 -6.23 -18.49
C GLU A 102 31.04 -5.92 -18.44
N ALA A 103 31.80 -6.39 -19.42
CA ALA A 103 33.25 -6.18 -19.49
C ALA A 103 33.63 -4.83 -20.13
N CYS A 104 32.93 -4.42 -21.19
CA CYS A 104 33.39 -3.42 -22.14
C CYS A 104 32.63 -2.08 -22.14
N VAL A 105 31.48 -1.98 -21.46
CA VAL A 105 30.69 -0.74 -21.37
C VAL A 105 30.86 -0.10 -20.00
N ASP A 106 31.11 1.21 -20.00
CA ASP A 106 31.34 2.02 -18.80
C ASP A 106 30.06 2.73 -18.32
N GLY A 107 29.86 2.83 -17.00
CA GLY A 107 28.69 3.47 -16.41
C GLY A 107 28.59 4.97 -16.70
N ALA A 108 29.72 5.68 -16.84
CA ALA A 108 29.74 7.10 -17.21
C ALA A 108 29.34 7.30 -18.68
N LEU A 109 29.69 6.38 -19.57
CA LEU A 109 29.28 6.41 -20.98
C LEU A 109 27.77 6.23 -21.10
N LEU A 110 27.19 5.25 -20.39
CA LEU A 110 25.74 5.03 -20.32
C LEU A 110 25.00 6.23 -19.73
N ALA A 111 25.55 6.84 -18.67
CA ALA A 111 24.97 8.02 -18.04
C ALA A 111 24.98 9.25 -18.97
N ALA A 112 26.02 9.42 -19.79
CA ALA A 112 26.15 10.54 -20.72
C ALA A 112 25.37 10.36 -22.04
N GLN A 113 24.99 9.12 -22.40
CA GLN A 113 24.35 8.79 -23.68
C GLN A 113 23.03 8.02 -23.50
N MET A 114 22.33 8.25 -22.39
CA MET A 114 21.07 7.59 -22.04
C MET A 114 19.96 7.77 -23.10
N ASP A 115 19.94 8.88 -23.85
CA ASP A 115 19.01 9.07 -24.97
C ASP A 115 19.21 8.03 -26.09
N LEU A 116 20.45 7.59 -26.34
CA LEU A 116 20.76 6.55 -27.33
C LEU A 116 20.44 5.15 -26.78
N VAL A 117 20.64 4.92 -25.49
CA VAL A 117 20.17 3.69 -24.80
C VAL A 117 18.65 3.53 -24.93
N ASN A 118 17.90 4.65 -24.93
CA ASN A 118 16.45 4.67 -25.12
C ASN A 118 15.99 4.57 -26.58
N MET A 119 16.87 4.84 -27.55
CA MET A 119 16.55 4.80 -28.98
C MET A 119 16.82 3.42 -29.60
N LEU A 120 17.80 2.69 -29.08
CA LEU A 120 18.27 1.41 -29.62
C LEU A 120 17.50 0.20 -29.03
N PRO A 121 17.25 -0.86 -29.82
CA PRO A 121 16.41 -1.99 -29.42
C PRO A 121 17.17 -3.04 -28.58
N PHE A 122 17.74 -2.62 -27.45
CA PHE A 122 18.37 -3.51 -26.47
C PHE A 122 17.35 -4.48 -25.83
N THR A 123 17.80 -5.69 -25.48
CA THR A 123 16.98 -6.66 -24.74
C THR A 123 16.88 -6.32 -23.26
N TYR A 124 15.84 -6.82 -22.57
CA TYR A 124 15.70 -6.66 -21.11
C TYR A 124 16.94 -7.14 -20.34
N GLN A 125 17.61 -8.19 -20.81
CA GLN A 125 18.85 -8.66 -20.18
C GLN A 125 20.01 -7.67 -20.37
N GLN A 126 20.19 -7.13 -21.59
CA GLN A 126 21.21 -6.11 -21.87
C GLN A 126 20.96 -4.82 -21.07
N LEU A 127 19.70 -4.36 -20.99
CA LEU A 127 19.31 -3.24 -20.13
C LEU A 127 19.55 -3.55 -18.64
N GLY A 128 19.35 -4.80 -18.21
CA GLY A 128 19.71 -5.28 -16.87
C GLY A 128 21.22 -5.27 -16.57
N VAL A 129 22.08 -5.41 -17.58
CA VAL A 129 23.54 -5.16 -17.45
C VAL A 129 23.78 -3.66 -17.28
N PHE A 130 23.20 -2.82 -18.14
CA PHE A 130 23.34 -1.36 -18.06
C PHE A 130 22.84 -0.80 -16.73
N LYS A 131 21.75 -1.35 -16.17
CA LYS A 131 21.25 -0.95 -14.85
C LYS A 131 22.30 -1.20 -13.78
N ARG A 132 22.92 -2.38 -13.78
CA ARG A 132 23.97 -2.74 -12.82
C ARG A 132 25.22 -1.86 -13.00
N LYS A 133 25.60 -1.50 -14.23
CA LYS A 133 26.67 -0.50 -14.47
C LYS A 133 26.34 0.89 -13.93
N LEU A 134 25.09 1.34 -14.06
CA LEU A 134 24.64 2.62 -13.52
C LEU A 134 24.50 2.58 -11.98
N ASP A 135 24.10 1.45 -11.40
CA ASP A 135 24.11 1.25 -9.94
C ASP A 135 25.54 1.21 -9.37
N GLU A 136 26.50 0.59 -10.08
CA GLU A 136 27.93 0.58 -9.73
C GLU A 136 28.54 1.99 -9.79
N PHE A 137 28.17 2.80 -10.79
CA PHE A 137 28.66 4.17 -10.99
C PHE A 137 27.98 5.20 -10.08
N TYR A 138 26.70 5.00 -9.75
CA TYR A 138 25.90 5.86 -8.87
C TYR A 138 25.33 5.07 -7.66
N PRO A 139 26.20 4.60 -6.73
CA PRO A 139 25.76 3.76 -5.61
C PRO A 139 24.82 4.48 -4.62
N GLN A 140 24.81 5.81 -4.64
CA GLN A 140 23.92 6.66 -3.82
C GLN A 140 22.61 7.04 -4.53
N GLY A 141 22.35 6.52 -5.73
CA GLY A 141 21.21 6.91 -6.57
C GLY A 141 21.59 7.89 -7.68
N TYR A 142 20.76 7.95 -8.73
CA TYR A 142 21.06 8.67 -9.96
C TYR A 142 20.93 10.20 -9.77
N PRO A 143 21.76 11.02 -10.44
CA PRO A 143 21.61 12.46 -10.44
C PRO A 143 20.42 12.88 -11.32
N GLU A 144 19.81 14.02 -11.01
CA GLU A 144 18.62 14.50 -11.73
C GLU A 144 18.88 14.73 -13.24
N SER A 145 20.12 15.06 -13.62
CA SER A 145 20.56 15.16 -15.02
C SER A 145 20.57 13.83 -15.78
N LEU A 146 20.63 12.69 -15.09
CA LEU A 146 20.39 11.37 -15.70
C LEU A 146 18.89 11.03 -15.67
N ILE A 147 18.20 11.34 -14.56
CA ILE A 147 16.77 11.01 -14.37
C ILE A 147 15.90 11.65 -15.46
N GLN A 148 16.23 12.87 -15.89
CA GLN A 148 15.57 13.57 -17.01
C GLN A 148 15.62 12.81 -18.34
N HIS A 149 16.68 12.05 -18.60
CA HIS A 149 16.92 11.34 -19.85
C HIS A 149 16.54 9.85 -19.79
N LEU A 150 16.09 9.34 -18.64
CA LEU A 150 15.83 7.90 -18.45
C LEU A 150 14.82 7.31 -19.44
N GLY A 151 13.82 8.06 -19.92
CA GLY A 151 12.87 7.58 -20.92
C GLY A 151 12.26 6.21 -20.58
N TYR A 152 12.24 5.30 -21.56
CA TYR A 152 11.87 3.89 -21.41
C TYR A 152 12.78 3.08 -20.49
N PHE A 153 14.06 3.46 -20.31
CA PHE A 153 14.95 2.82 -19.33
C PHE A 153 14.41 2.92 -17.88
N PHE A 154 13.52 3.89 -17.60
CA PHE A 154 12.77 3.94 -16.34
C PHE A 154 12.02 2.64 -16.02
N LEU A 155 11.60 1.88 -17.04
CA LEU A 155 10.90 0.61 -16.88
C LEU A 155 11.80 -0.49 -16.26
N GLU A 156 13.13 -0.36 -16.28
CA GLU A 156 14.03 -1.34 -15.67
C GLU A 156 14.40 -1.02 -14.20
N LEU A 157 13.83 0.06 -13.65
CA LEU A 157 14.19 0.60 -12.34
C LEU A 157 13.14 0.22 -11.29
N THR A 158 13.60 -0.26 -10.13
CA THR A 158 12.70 -0.71 -9.06
C THR A 158 12.28 0.46 -8.14
N PRO A 159 11.19 0.34 -7.37
CA PRO A 159 10.87 1.30 -6.30
C PRO A 159 12.04 1.54 -5.33
N ALA A 160 12.83 0.50 -5.04
CA ALA A 160 14.01 0.60 -4.17
C ALA A 160 15.17 1.38 -4.79
N ASP A 161 15.26 1.46 -6.12
CA ASP A 161 16.21 2.33 -6.81
C ASP A 161 15.73 3.78 -6.77
N ILE A 162 14.46 4.00 -7.12
CA ILE A 162 13.81 5.31 -7.13
C ILE A 162 13.92 5.98 -5.75
N HIS A 163 13.77 5.21 -4.66
CA HIS A 163 13.89 5.75 -3.30
C HIS A 163 15.26 6.39 -2.96
N LYS A 164 16.33 6.05 -3.70
CA LYS A 164 17.67 6.65 -3.53
C LYS A 164 17.75 8.07 -4.13
N TRP A 165 16.92 8.38 -5.14
CA TRP A 165 17.09 9.56 -5.99
C TRP A 165 16.68 10.87 -5.32
N ASN A 166 17.23 11.98 -5.81
CA ASN A 166 16.69 13.31 -5.57
C ASN A 166 16.01 13.80 -6.86
N VAL A 167 14.73 14.16 -6.79
CA VAL A 167 13.91 14.60 -7.94
C VAL A 167 13.21 15.88 -7.54
N THR A 168 13.54 16.99 -8.21
CA THR A 168 13.06 18.34 -7.88
C THR A 168 12.26 18.99 -9.01
N SER A 169 12.42 18.50 -10.24
CA SER A 169 11.74 19.00 -11.44
C SER A 169 10.40 18.31 -11.70
N LEU A 170 9.32 19.10 -11.73
CA LEU A 170 7.98 18.64 -12.10
C LEU A 170 7.93 18.06 -13.52
N GLU A 171 8.67 18.62 -14.47
CA GLU A 171 8.70 18.15 -15.85
C GLU A 171 9.39 16.79 -15.99
N THR A 172 10.38 16.51 -15.13
CA THR A 172 10.99 15.17 -15.00
C THR A 172 9.95 14.16 -14.55
N VAL A 173 9.16 14.49 -13.52
CA VAL A 173 8.06 13.64 -13.05
C VAL A 173 7.03 13.42 -14.15
N LYS A 174 6.59 14.48 -14.85
CA LYS A 174 5.64 14.37 -15.97
C LYS A 174 6.14 13.46 -17.09
N ALA A 175 7.40 13.58 -17.50
CA ALA A 175 7.98 12.74 -18.54
C ALA A 175 7.94 11.25 -18.17
N LEU A 176 8.40 10.91 -16.97
CA LEU A 176 8.39 9.53 -16.46
C LEU A 176 6.96 8.99 -16.25
N LEU A 177 5.99 9.83 -15.87
CA LEU A 177 4.57 9.47 -15.81
C LEU A 177 3.99 9.15 -17.19
N GLN A 178 4.34 9.89 -18.25
CA GLN A 178 3.86 9.56 -19.61
C GLN A 178 4.47 8.25 -20.13
N VAL A 179 5.77 8.00 -19.91
CA VAL A 179 6.39 6.70 -20.28
C VAL A 179 5.77 5.53 -19.51
N SER A 180 5.41 5.74 -18.25
CA SER A 180 4.75 4.73 -17.41
C SER A 180 3.29 4.46 -17.83
N LYS A 181 2.69 5.30 -18.69
CA LYS A 181 1.24 5.28 -18.95
C LYS A 181 0.81 4.00 -19.69
N GLY A 182 -0.15 3.28 -19.11
CA GLY A 182 -0.59 1.97 -19.60
C GLY A 182 0.36 0.81 -19.26
N GLN A 183 1.55 1.10 -18.74
CA GLN A 183 2.45 0.10 -18.17
C GLN A 183 2.07 -0.16 -16.72
N LYS A 184 2.16 -1.41 -16.25
CA LYS A 184 1.80 -1.80 -14.87
C LYS A 184 2.88 -1.43 -13.85
N ARG A 185 3.28 -0.15 -13.81
CA ARG A 185 4.41 0.37 -13.02
C ARG A 185 3.95 1.16 -11.79
N ASP A 186 2.79 0.81 -11.23
CA ASP A 186 2.15 1.49 -10.11
C ASP A 186 3.07 1.73 -8.90
N GLY A 187 3.89 0.75 -8.53
CA GLY A 187 4.86 0.88 -7.44
C GLY A 187 6.01 1.85 -7.75
N GLN A 188 6.45 1.95 -9.00
CA GLN A 188 7.47 2.91 -9.42
C GLN A 188 6.89 4.34 -9.45
N VAL A 189 5.67 4.49 -9.95
CA VAL A 189 4.93 5.75 -9.94
C VAL A 189 4.71 6.23 -8.50
N ALA A 190 4.26 5.35 -7.60
CA ALA A 190 4.11 5.67 -6.19
C ALA A 190 5.45 6.10 -5.54
N ALA A 191 6.56 5.40 -5.82
CA ALA A 191 7.88 5.77 -5.32
C ALA A 191 8.40 7.11 -5.89
N LEU A 192 8.14 7.39 -7.17
CA LEU A 192 8.52 8.65 -7.83
C LEU A 192 7.78 9.83 -7.21
N ILE A 193 6.47 9.73 -7.03
CA ILE A 193 5.65 10.76 -6.36
C ILE A 193 6.09 10.91 -4.90
N ALA A 194 6.38 9.80 -4.19
CA ALA A 194 6.89 9.85 -2.83
C ALA A 194 8.21 10.63 -2.70
N ARG A 195 9.14 10.46 -3.65
CA ARG A 195 10.43 11.19 -3.64
C ARG A 195 10.28 12.66 -4.01
N TYR A 196 9.48 12.97 -5.02
CA TYR A 196 9.19 14.35 -5.41
C TYR A 196 8.49 15.14 -4.29
N ALA A 197 7.45 14.56 -3.68
CA ALA A 197 6.74 15.16 -2.56
C ALA A 197 7.61 15.29 -1.30
N ALA A 198 8.51 14.33 -1.03
CA ALA A 198 9.49 14.43 0.06
C ALA A 198 10.51 15.57 -0.14
N GLY A 199 10.76 15.99 -1.39
CA GLY A 199 11.51 17.20 -1.73
C GLY A 199 10.71 18.51 -1.61
N GLY A 200 9.45 18.45 -1.17
CA GLY A 200 8.53 19.60 -1.15
C GLY A 200 7.87 19.90 -2.51
N GLY A 201 8.05 19.03 -3.51
CA GLY A 201 7.51 19.19 -4.85
C GLY A 201 5.98 19.09 -4.90
N GLN A 202 5.33 20.03 -5.58
CA GLN A 202 3.88 20.04 -5.78
C GLN A 202 3.53 19.66 -7.23
N LEU A 203 2.59 18.73 -7.36
CA LEU A 203 2.04 18.32 -8.66
C LEU A 203 0.97 19.31 -9.13
N ASP A 204 1.04 19.71 -10.39
CA ASP A 204 -0.04 20.44 -11.04
C ASP A 204 -1.22 19.55 -11.41
N LYS A 205 -2.31 20.17 -11.88
CA LYS A 205 -3.52 19.45 -12.31
C LYS A 205 -3.24 18.46 -13.43
N ALA A 206 -2.35 18.75 -14.38
CA ALA A 206 -2.07 17.85 -15.51
C ALA A 206 -1.32 16.57 -15.08
N ALA A 207 -0.43 16.69 -14.10
CA ALA A 207 0.21 15.54 -13.45
C ALA A 207 -0.82 14.71 -12.64
N LEU A 208 -1.72 15.36 -11.88
CA LEU A 208 -2.77 14.67 -11.11
C LEU A 208 -3.82 13.99 -12.02
N ASP A 209 -4.22 14.63 -13.12
CA ASP A 209 -5.11 14.05 -14.14
C ASP A 209 -4.43 12.88 -14.87
N THR A 210 -3.10 12.88 -14.99
CA THR A 210 -2.32 11.72 -15.48
C THR A 210 -2.27 10.60 -14.44
N LEU A 211 -2.09 10.93 -13.15
CA LEU A 211 -2.09 9.95 -12.06
C LEU A 211 -3.44 9.21 -11.89
N ALA A 212 -4.54 9.77 -12.39
CA ALA A 212 -5.84 9.10 -12.42
C ALA A 212 -5.87 7.80 -13.26
N THR A 213 -4.87 7.53 -14.10
CA THR A 213 -4.75 6.25 -14.85
C THR A 213 -3.98 5.16 -14.12
N PHE A 214 -3.50 5.40 -12.89
CA PHE A 214 -2.68 4.47 -12.11
C PHE A 214 -3.38 4.04 -10.80
N SER A 215 -2.85 3.03 -10.13
CA SER A 215 -3.28 2.61 -8.79
C SER A 215 -3.27 3.80 -7.82
N PRO A 216 -4.32 4.01 -7.01
CA PRO A 216 -4.38 5.08 -6.00
C PRO A 216 -3.32 5.04 -4.88
N THR A 217 -2.36 4.12 -4.91
CA THR A 217 -1.26 3.99 -3.94
C THR A 217 -0.43 5.28 -3.78
N TYR A 218 -0.44 6.18 -4.77
CA TYR A 218 0.26 7.47 -4.68
C TYR A 218 -0.39 8.47 -3.70
N LEU A 219 -1.69 8.30 -3.35
CA LEU A 219 -2.46 9.29 -2.59
C LEU A 219 -1.82 9.64 -1.24
N CYS A 220 -1.25 8.65 -0.54
CA CYS A 220 -0.67 8.84 0.79
C CYS A 220 0.60 9.71 0.81
N PHE A 221 1.20 9.98 -0.35
CA PHE A 221 2.38 10.84 -0.48
C PHE A 221 2.03 12.28 -0.87
N LEU A 222 0.77 12.55 -1.24
CA LEU A 222 0.32 13.90 -1.56
C LEU A 222 0.10 14.74 -0.30
N SER A 223 0.23 16.07 -0.45
CA SER A 223 -0.15 17.01 0.60
C SER A 223 -1.68 17.07 0.79
N PRO A 224 -2.19 17.51 1.96
CA PRO A 224 -3.62 17.74 2.18
C PRO A 224 -4.27 18.63 1.10
N GLU A 225 -3.55 19.65 0.65
CA GLU A 225 -4.00 20.61 -0.37
C GLU A 225 -4.12 19.93 -1.75
N GLN A 226 -3.11 19.13 -2.13
CA GLN A 226 -3.13 18.35 -3.37
C GLN A 226 -4.26 17.31 -3.36
N LEU A 227 -4.48 16.61 -2.23
CA LEU A 227 -5.62 15.70 -2.05
C LEU A 227 -6.96 16.42 -2.20
N GLY A 228 -7.02 17.71 -1.83
CA GLY A 228 -8.14 18.61 -2.12
C GLY A 228 -8.45 18.80 -3.62
N THR A 229 -7.51 18.50 -4.52
CA THR A 229 -7.65 18.64 -5.98
C THR A 229 -7.81 17.32 -6.75
N VAL A 230 -7.49 16.17 -6.15
CA VAL A 230 -7.63 14.84 -6.78
C VAL A 230 -9.09 14.58 -7.21
N GLN A 231 -9.29 14.06 -8.43
CA GLN A 231 -10.61 13.78 -8.98
C GLN A 231 -11.40 12.77 -8.11
N PRO A 232 -12.70 13.00 -7.81
CA PRO A 232 -13.53 12.07 -7.03
C PRO A 232 -13.65 10.66 -7.62
N SER A 233 -13.45 10.50 -8.93
CA SER A 233 -13.41 9.21 -9.64
C SER A 233 -12.37 8.24 -9.06
N VAL A 234 -11.19 8.74 -8.67
CA VAL A 234 -10.09 7.94 -8.10
C VAL A 234 -10.53 7.23 -6.82
N LEU A 235 -11.38 7.87 -6.01
CA LEU A 235 -11.82 7.36 -4.71
C LEU A 235 -12.62 6.05 -4.82
N TRP A 236 -13.24 5.78 -5.97
CA TRP A 236 -13.99 4.55 -6.24
C TRP A 236 -13.09 3.33 -6.53
N ALA A 237 -11.82 3.57 -6.92
CA ALA A 237 -10.81 2.55 -7.21
C ALA A 237 -9.91 2.22 -6.00
N VAL A 238 -10.04 2.98 -4.90
CA VAL A 238 -9.30 2.76 -3.66
C VAL A 238 -9.72 1.45 -2.99
N ARG A 239 -8.74 0.78 -2.38
CA ARG A 239 -8.87 -0.41 -1.55
C ARG A 239 -8.04 -0.20 -0.27
N PRO A 240 -8.25 -0.95 0.82
CA PRO A 240 -7.50 -0.77 2.07
C PRO A 240 -5.98 -0.69 1.88
N GLN A 241 -5.40 -1.56 1.06
CA GLN A 241 -3.96 -1.60 0.81
C GLN A 241 -3.39 -0.38 0.04
N HIS A 242 -4.25 0.47 -0.53
CA HIS A 242 -3.80 1.74 -1.14
C HIS A 242 -3.68 2.86 -0.09
N LEU A 243 -4.18 2.66 1.13
CA LEU A 243 -4.21 3.66 2.22
C LEU A 243 -3.30 3.31 3.40
N GLU A 244 -2.64 2.14 3.42
CA GLU A 244 -1.76 1.70 4.52
C GLU A 244 -0.61 2.67 4.85
N ALA A 245 -0.15 3.46 3.87
CA ALA A 245 0.89 4.48 4.05
C ALA A 245 0.36 5.86 4.47
N CYS A 246 -0.96 6.06 4.56
CA CYS A 246 -1.57 7.36 4.82
C CYS A 246 -1.52 7.72 6.30
N ARG A 247 -1.12 8.96 6.61
CA ARG A 247 -1.11 9.50 7.98
C ARG A 247 -2.47 10.19 8.28
N PRO A 248 -2.81 10.47 9.56
CA PRO A 248 -4.07 11.10 9.91
C PRO A 248 -4.42 12.39 9.14
N PRO A 249 -3.49 13.30 8.78
CA PRO A 249 -3.80 14.47 7.96
C PRO A 249 -4.29 14.13 6.55
N GLN A 250 -3.70 13.14 5.87
CA GLN A 250 -4.20 12.67 4.57
C GLN A 250 -5.59 12.03 4.73
N MET A 251 -5.77 11.19 5.75
CA MET A 251 -7.05 10.51 6.00
C MET A 251 -8.18 11.51 6.30
N HIS A 252 -7.91 12.58 7.05
CA HIS A 252 -8.86 13.64 7.35
C HIS A 252 -9.31 14.45 6.11
N VAL A 253 -8.51 14.48 5.03
CA VAL A 253 -8.93 15.04 3.74
C VAL A 253 -9.64 13.99 2.86
N LEU A 254 -9.15 12.75 2.85
CA LEU A 254 -9.70 11.66 2.04
C LEU A 254 -11.11 11.25 2.51
N TYR A 255 -11.35 11.18 3.81
CA TYR A 255 -12.64 10.76 4.38
C TYR A 255 -13.83 11.65 3.94
N PRO A 256 -13.86 12.97 4.15
CA PRO A 256 -15.01 13.80 3.76
C PRO A 256 -15.23 13.81 2.23
N ARG A 257 -14.16 13.64 1.44
CA ARG A 257 -14.28 13.49 -0.03
C ARG A 257 -14.90 12.16 -0.43
N ALA A 258 -14.51 11.06 0.22
CA ALA A 258 -15.10 9.74 0.02
C ALA A 258 -16.56 9.70 0.51
N HIS A 259 -16.83 10.28 1.68
CA HIS A 259 -18.17 10.47 2.23
C HIS A 259 -19.08 11.19 1.23
N ALA A 260 -18.63 12.33 0.68
CA ALA A 260 -19.35 13.08 -0.35
C ALA A 260 -19.50 12.31 -1.68
N ALA A 261 -18.47 11.59 -2.14
CA ALA A 261 -18.51 10.81 -3.36
C ALA A 261 -19.50 9.64 -3.30
N PHE A 262 -19.70 9.03 -2.13
CA PHE A 262 -20.52 7.83 -1.96
C PHE A 262 -21.97 8.08 -1.49
N GLN A 263 -22.41 9.33 -1.27
CA GLN A 263 -23.75 9.62 -0.72
C GLN A 263 -24.92 8.99 -1.49
N ASN A 264 -24.74 8.73 -2.80
CA ASN A 264 -25.78 8.23 -3.70
C ASN A 264 -25.79 6.69 -3.87
N VAL A 265 -24.96 5.92 -3.17
CA VAL A 265 -24.98 4.44 -3.27
C VAL A 265 -26.03 3.80 -2.37
N SER A 266 -26.36 2.52 -2.61
CA SER A 266 -27.26 1.78 -1.72
C SER A 266 -26.70 1.69 -0.30
N ARG A 267 -27.57 1.70 0.73
CA ARG A 267 -27.13 1.61 2.15
C ARG A 267 -26.26 0.37 2.41
N SER A 268 -26.56 -0.73 1.72
CA SER A 268 -25.78 -1.98 1.73
C SER A 268 -24.36 -1.84 1.18
N GLU A 269 -24.16 -1.04 0.13
CA GLU A 269 -22.85 -0.79 -0.46
C GLU A 269 -22.08 0.32 0.25
N TYR A 270 -22.79 1.30 0.83
CA TYR A 270 -22.20 2.50 1.42
C TYR A 270 -21.13 2.17 2.46
N PHE A 271 -21.44 1.28 3.41
CA PHE A 271 -20.47 0.88 4.42
C PHE A 271 -19.24 0.20 3.79
N ALA A 272 -19.43 -0.69 2.83
CA ALA A 272 -18.32 -1.36 2.13
C ALA A 272 -17.44 -0.40 1.32
N LYS A 273 -17.99 0.70 0.80
CA LYS A 273 -17.25 1.75 0.08
C LYS A 273 -16.53 2.73 0.99
N ILE A 274 -17.16 3.20 2.07
CA ILE A 274 -16.55 4.16 2.99
C ILE A 274 -15.53 3.51 3.95
N LYS A 275 -15.66 2.21 4.23
CA LYS A 275 -14.83 1.45 5.19
C LYS A 275 -13.31 1.74 5.14
N PRO A 276 -12.62 1.76 3.97
CA PRO A 276 -11.18 2.02 3.92
C PRO A 276 -10.78 3.40 4.46
N TYR A 277 -11.70 4.36 4.44
CA TYR A 277 -11.45 5.76 4.79
C TYR A 277 -11.72 6.10 6.26
N LEU A 278 -12.26 5.16 7.06
CA LEU A 278 -12.79 5.46 8.39
C LEU A 278 -11.74 5.98 9.39
N GLY A 279 -10.45 5.77 9.15
CA GLY A 279 -9.37 6.43 9.88
C GLY A 279 -9.25 7.96 9.68
N GLY A 280 -10.16 8.57 8.92
CA GLY A 280 -10.38 10.01 8.85
C GLY A 280 -11.76 10.47 9.34
N ALA A 281 -12.60 9.58 9.88
CA ALA A 281 -13.99 9.87 10.22
C ALA A 281 -14.12 10.68 11.54
N PRO A 282 -14.97 11.71 11.59
CA PRO A 282 -15.33 12.39 12.83
C PRO A 282 -16.32 11.54 13.65
N THR A 283 -16.42 11.83 14.95
CA THR A 283 -17.33 11.14 15.88
C THR A 283 -18.78 11.15 15.39
N GLU A 284 -19.23 12.25 14.80
CA GLU A 284 -20.60 12.46 14.32
C GLU A 284 -21.01 11.41 13.28
N ASP A 285 -20.12 11.10 12.34
CA ASP A 285 -20.37 10.10 11.31
C ASP A 285 -20.20 8.66 11.84
N LEU A 286 -19.34 8.45 12.84
CA LEU A 286 -19.31 7.19 13.59
C LEU A 286 -20.63 6.95 14.35
N ARG A 287 -21.23 7.98 14.95
CA ARG A 287 -22.60 7.90 15.52
C ARG A 287 -23.66 7.65 14.44
N ALA A 288 -23.50 8.19 13.24
CA ALA A 288 -24.40 7.93 12.12
C ALA A 288 -24.29 6.49 11.57
N LEU A 289 -23.11 5.87 11.63
CA LEU A 289 -22.88 4.46 11.30
C LEU A 289 -23.40 3.53 12.42
N SER A 290 -23.19 3.88 13.69
CA SER A 290 -23.78 3.20 14.86
C SER A 290 -25.31 3.04 14.71
N ARG A 291 -26.02 4.11 14.35
CA ARG A 291 -27.48 4.09 14.12
C ARG A 291 -27.93 3.13 13.01
N GLN A 292 -27.02 2.73 12.11
CA GLN A 292 -27.29 1.78 11.04
C GLN A 292 -26.96 0.32 11.42
N LYS A 293 -26.43 0.09 12.62
CA LYS A 293 -26.01 -1.23 13.14
C LYS A 293 -25.06 -1.96 12.19
N VAL A 294 -23.98 -1.27 11.82
CA VAL A 294 -22.94 -1.85 10.98
C VAL A 294 -22.15 -2.93 11.73
N ASN A 295 -21.60 -3.90 11.00
CA ASN A 295 -20.76 -4.95 11.56
C ASN A 295 -19.28 -4.65 11.22
N MET A 296 -18.71 -3.64 11.86
CA MET A 296 -17.30 -3.27 11.70
C MET A 296 -16.41 -4.33 12.36
N ASP A 297 -15.38 -4.80 11.65
CA ASP A 297 -14.34 -5.66 12.23
C ASP A 297 -13.33 -4.86 13.06
N MET A 298 -12.65 -5.56 13.97
CA MET A 298 -11.68 -4.96 14.89
C MET A 298 -10.47 -4.35 14.17
N ALA A 299 -10.04 -4.91 13.04
CA ALA A 299 -8.94 -4.34 12.24
C ALA A 299 -9.30 -2.94 11.71
N THR A 300 -10.55 -2.73 11.29
CA THR A 300 -11.08 -1.42 10.90
C THR A 300 -11.28 -0.50 12.12
N PHE A 301 -11.79 -1.03 13.24
CA PHE A 301 -11.98 -0.23 14.46
C PHE A 301 -10.65 0.33 15.01
N LYS A 302 -9.56 -0.42 14.84
CA LYS A 302 -8.20 -0.01 15.22
C LYS A 302 -7.56 1.07 14.32
N THR A 303 -8.13 1.37 13.16
CA THR A 303 -7.64 2.50 12.32
C THR A 303 -8.41 3.79 12.58
N LEU A 304 -9.47 3.77 13.38
CA LEU A 304 -10.20 4.97 13.79
C LEU A 304 -9.32 5.89 14.64
N GLN A 305 -9.50 7.20 14.50
CA GLN A 305 -8.77 8.19 15.32
C GLN A 305 -9.25 8.09 16.77
N THR A 306 -8.34 8.02 17.73
CA THR A 306 -8.67 7.86 19.16
C THR A 306 -9.61 8.97 19.62
N GLU A 307 -9.35 10.21 19.21
CA GLU A 307 -10.18 11.40 19.48
C GLU A 307 -11.62 11.25 18.97
N ALA A 308 -11.84 10.52 17.88
CA ALA A 308 -13.16 10.25 17.31
C ALA A 308 -13.89 9.10 18.01
N VAL A 309 -13.16 8.19 18.67
CA VAL A 309 -13.72 7.04 19.39
C VAL A 309 -14.03 7.37 20.86
N LEU A 310 -13.18 8.16 21.54
CA LEU A 310 -13.35 8.52 22.96
C LEU A 310 -14.75 9.02 23.36
N PRO A 311 -15.49 9.81 22.53
CA PRO A 311 -16.82 10.33 22.89
C PRO A 311 -17.99 9.40 22.48
N LEU A 312 -17.72 8.16 22.08
CA LEU A 312 -18.73 7.15 21.77
C LEU A 312 -19.16 6.40 23.04
N THR A 313 -20.46 6.19 23.20
CA THR A 313 -21.03 5.39 24.29
C THR A 313 -20.86 3.89 24.04
N ILE A 314 -20.99 3.07 25.09
CA ILE A 314 -21.01 1.61 25.00
C ILE A 314 -22.07 1.10 24.02
N ALA A 315 -23.27 1.68 24.04
CA ALA A 315 -24.31 1.33 23.07
C ALA A 315 -23.90 1.65 21.62
N GLU A 316 -23.14 2.72 21.38
CA GLU A 316 -22.67 3.07 20.04
C GLU A 316 -21.54 2.15 19.56
N VAL A 317 -20.59 1.80 20.42
CA VAL A 317 -19.54 0.82 20.08
C VAL A 317 -20.12 -0.58 19.87
N GLN A 318 -21.11 -0.99 20.67
CA GLN A 318 -21.88 -2.22 20.45
C GLN A 318 -22.59 -2.24 19.08
N ASN A 319 -23.22 -1.13 18.67
CA ASN A 319 -23.88 -1.03 17.37
C ASN A 319 -22.90 -0.77 16.20
N LEU A 320 -21.63 -0.44 16.44
CA LEU A 320 -20.58 -0.35 15.42
C LEU A 320 -19.88 -1.68 15.15
N LEU A 321 -19.65 -2.49 16.19
CA LEU A 321 -18.92 -3.76 16.08
C LEU A 321 -19.85 -4.96 15.86
N GLY A 322 -21.08 -4.91 16.39
CA GLY A 322 -22.05 -6.00 16.28
C GLY A 322 -21.48 -7.34 16.80
N PRO A 323 -21.39 -8.40 15.98
CA PRO A 323 -20.83 -9.68 16.40
C PRO A 323 -19.33 -9.63 16.71
N ASN A 324 -18.60 -8.62 16.20
CA ASN A 324 -17.15 -8.48 16.40
C ASN A 324 -16.78 -7.88 17.77
N LEU A 325 -17.78 -7.52 18.60
CA LEU A 325 -17.61 -6.87 19.90
C LEU A 325 -16.71 -7.66 20.87
N VAL A 326 -16.74 -8.98 20.80
CA VAL A 326 -15.86 -9.90 21.56
C VAL A 326 -14.37 -9.62 21.32
N GLY A 327 -14.00 -9.06 20.16
CA GLY A 327 -12.63 -8.68 19.83
C GLY A 327 -12.05 -7.57 20.73
N LEU A 328 -12.88 -6.77 21.43
CA LEU A 328 -12.41 -5.72 22.34
C LEU A 328 -11.49 -6.29 23.43
N LYS A 329 -11.75 -7.51 23.92
CA LYS A 329 -10.93 -8.11 25.00
C LYS A 329 -9.52 -8.52 24.53
N ALA A 330 -9.32 -8.74 23.23
CA ALA A 330 -7.99 -8.98 22.65
C ALA A 330 -7.19 -7.69 22.43
N GLU A 331 -7.84 -6.52 22.54
CA GLU A 331 -7.29 -5.21 22.19
C GLU A 331 -7.34 -4.22 23.37
N GLU A 332 -7.61 -4.73 24.58
CA GLU A 332 -7.81 -3.97 25.83
C GLU A 332 -6.64 -3.04 26.18
N GLU A 333 -5.40 -3.42 25.83
CA GLU A 333 -4.18 -2.62 26.02
C GLU A 333 -3.71 -1.87 24.76
N ASN A 334 -4.50 -1.87 23.68
CA ASN A 334 -4.17 -1.19 22.42
C ASN A 334 -5.09 0.01 22.14
N SER A 335 -4.52 1.09 21.60
CA SER A 335 -5.30 2.25 21.13
C SER A 335 -6.09 1.89 19.86
N PRO A 336 -7.32 2.41 19.64
CA PRO A 336 -8.08 3.34 20.50
C PRO A 336 -8.93 2.66 21.60
N VAL A 337 -8.96 1.33 21.64
CA VAL A 337 -9.83 0.54 22.54
C VAL A 337 -9.52 0.83 24.00
N ARG A 338 -8.23 0.83 24.36
CA ARG A 338 -7.72 1.11 25.71
C ARG A 338 -8.19 2.47 26.23
N GLU A 339 -7.89 3.55 25.51
CA GLU A 339 -8.26 4.90 25.95
C GLU A 339 -9.78 5.09 25.99
N TRP A 340 -10.54 4.38 25.14
CA TRP A 340 -12.00 4.36 25.19
C TRP A 340 -12.53 3.65 26.45
N ILE A 341 -11.97 2.51 26.83
CA ILE A 341 -12.29 1.78 28.08
C ILE A 341 -12.07 2.70 29.29
N LEU A 342 -10.92 3.40 29.35
CA LEU A 342 -10.59 4.35 30.42
C LEU A 342 -11.58 5.55 30.54
N ARG A 343 -12.48 5.76 29.55
CA ARG A 343 -13.55 6.79 29.61
C ARG A 343 -14.90 6.27 30.09
N GLN A 344 -15.17 4.97 30.02
CA GLN A 344 -16.45 4.40 30.43
C GLN A 344 -16.48 4.14 31.94
N ARG A 345 -17.67 3.93 32.53
CA ARG A 345 -17.78 3.39 33.89
C ARG A 345 -17.52 1.88 33.89
N GLN A 346 -16.99 1.36 35.00
CA GLN A 346 -16.74 -0.09 35.13
C GLN A 346 -18.05 -0.90 35.06
N ASP A 347 -19.12 -0.50 35.78
CA ASP A 347 -20.42 -1.20 35.72
C ASP A 347 -21.02 -1.24 34.30
N ASP A 348 -20.84 -0.17 33.52
CA ASP A 348 -21.33 -0.10 32.14
C ASP A 348 -20.54 -1.08 31.24
N LEU A 349 -19.22 -1.19 31.43
CA LEU A 349 -18.35 -2.17 30.75
C LEU A 349 -18.65 -3.61 31.18
N ASP A 350 -18.91 -3.84 32.46
CA ASP A 350 -19.25 -5.15 33.00
C ASP A 350 -20.58 -5.66 32.42
N SER A 351 -21.52 -4.76 32.08
CA SER A 351 -22.77 -5.09 31.40
C SER A 351 -22.58 -5.71 30.00
N LEU A 352 -21.39 -5.56 29.38
CA LEU A 352 -21.05 -6.24 28.13
C LEU A 352 -20.75 -7.73 28.32
N GLY A 353 -20.48 -8.18 29.55
CA GLY A 353 -20.12 -9.58 29.84
C GLY A 353 -18.74 -10.01 29.32
N LEU A 354 -17.90 -9.07 28.86
CA LEU A 354 -16.60 -9.34 28.25
C LEU A 354 -15.43 -9.37 29.24
N GLY A 355 -15.66 -8.98 30.50
CA GLY A 355 -14.61 -8.84 31.52
C GLY A 355 -13.55 -7.79 31.15
N LEU A 356 -13.97 -6.66 30.58
CA LEU A 356 -13.10 -5.51 30.30
C LEU A 356 -12.83 -4.75 31.60
N HIS A 357 -11.57 -4.38 31.87
CA HIS A 357 -11.19 -3.71 33.11
C HIS A 357 -10.42 -2.41 32.88
N GLY A 358 -10.39 -1.55 33.92
CA GLY A 358 -9.76 -0.23 33.86
C GLY A 358 -10.74 0.92 33.60
N GLY A 359 -12.04 0.65 33.53
CA GLY A 359 -13.05 1.69 33.52
C GLY A 359 -13.06 2.51 34.81
N ILE A 360 -13.73 3.66 34.78
CA ILE A 360 -13.91 4.53 35.93
C ILE A 360 -14.70 3.76 37.00
N PRO A 361 -14.13 3.51 38.20
CA PRO A 361 -14.79 2.71 39.23
C PRO A 361 -15.99 3.46 39.81
N ASN A 362 -17.09 2.75 40.07
CA ASN A 362 -18.29 3.35 40.65
C ASN A 362 -18.17 3.45 42.18
N GLY A 363 -17.99 4.68 42.67
CA GLY A 363 -17.92 4.98 44.09
C GLY A 363 -16.92 6.11 44.39
N TYR A 364 -16.57 6.22 45.67
CA TYR A 364 -15.52 7.12 46.16
C TYR A 364 -14.15 6.44 46.05
N LEU A 365 -13.14 7.17 45.59
CA LEU A 365 -11.75 6.73 45.67
C LEU A 365 -11.34 6.62 47.14
N VAL A 366 -11.19 5.38 47.63
CA VAL A 366 -10.52 5.11 48.90
C VAL A 366 -9.01 5.31 48.66
N MET A 367 -8.56 6.55 48.74
CA MET A 367 -7.13 6.84 48.85
C MET A 367 -6.65 6.33 50.21
N ASP A 368 -5.88 5.25 50.21
CA ASP A 368 -5.17 4.83 51.42
C ASP A 368 -4.07 5.84 51.74
N LEU A 369 -4.32 6.67 52.76
CA LEU A 369 -3.41 7.69 53.25
C LEU A 369 -2.38 7.12 54.25
N SER A 370 -2.22 5.79 54.34
CA SER A 370 -1.17 5.11 55.12
C SER A 370 0.24 5.67 54.88
N PHE A 371 0.54 6.14 53.66
CA PHE A 371 1.80 6.82 53.33
C PHE A 371 2.05 8.16 54.07
N ARG A 372 1.16 8.62 54.95
CA ARG A 372 1.39 9.82 55.78
C ARG A 372 2.38 9.59 56.94
N GLU A 373 2.80 8.36 57.21
CA GLU A 373 3.79 8.09 58.27
C GLU A 373 5.23 8.46 57.87
N ALA A 374 5.53 8.62 56.58
CA ALA A 374 6.87 8.99 56.10
C ALA A 374 7.30 10.45 56.37
N LEU A 375 6.36 11.35 56.73
CA LEU A 375 6.63 12.78 56.97
C LEU A 375 6.33 13.26 58.40
N SER A 376 5.96 12.35 59.31
CA SER A 376 5.79 12.64 60.74
C SER A 376 6.99 12.14 61.56
N GLY A 377 8.20 12.30 61.02
CA GLY A 377 9.47 11.99 61.69
C GLY A 377 9.76 12.94 62.86
N ALA A 378 9.01 12.80 63.95
CA ALA A 378 9.09 13.66 65.13
C ALA A 378 10.44 13.47 65.85
N ALA A 379 11.38 14.38 65.58
CA ALA A 379 12.74 14.34 66.12
C ALA A 379 12.76 14.50 67.66
N ARG A 380 12.79 13.38 68.38
CA ARG A 380 13.04 13.33 69.83
C ARG A 380 14.52 13.57 70.15
N LEU A 381 14.96 14.82 70.03
CA LEU A 381 16.22 15.26 70.62
C LEU A 381 16.03 15.55 72.11
N LEU A 382 16.74 14.82 72.97
CA LEU A 382 16.71 15.00 74.42
C LEU A 382 18.14 14.85 74.97
N GLY A 383 18.88 15.97 74.96
CA GLY A 383 20.26 16.11 75.41
C GLY A 383 20.56 17.60 75.72
N PRO A 384 21.30 17.96 76.79
CA PRO A 384 21.09 19.26 77.44
C PRO A 384 22.10 20.37 77.10
N GLY A 385 21.67 21.33 76.25
CA GLY A 385 22.15 22.73 76.23
C GLY A 385 23.64 22.98 75.91
N PRO A 386 24.16 24.22 76.13
CA PRO A 386 23.44 25.45 76.51
C PRO A 386 23.53 26.60 75.45
N VAL A 387 22.58 27.52 75.55
CA VAL A 387 22.68 28.99 75.33
C VAL A 387 23.67 29.52 74.26
N LEU A 388 23.15 30.19 73.22
CA LEU A 388 23.40 31.63 73.03
C LEU A 388 22.38 32.31 72.11
N THR A 389 22.24 33.62 72.28
CA THR A 389 21.29 34.51 71.61
C THR A 389 21.76 35.01 70.25
N ALA A 390 20.85 35.14 69.26
CA ALA A 390 20.53 36.43 68.61
C ALA A 390 19.53 36.26 67.44
N ILE A 391 18.65 37.25 67.28
CA ILE A 391 17.97 37.57 66.01
C ILE A 391 18.55 38.92 65.56
N PRO A 392 18.87 39.09 64.27
CA PRO A 392 18.24 40.19 63.53
C PRO A 392 17.56 39.72 62.25
N THR A 393 16.38 40.28 62.00
CA THR A 393 15.74 40.29 60.69
C THR A 393 16.53 41.16 59.70
N LEU A 394 16.44 40.86 58.41
CA LEU A 394 16.64 41.84 57.35
C LEU A 394 15.59 41.64 56.25
N LEU A 395 14.97 42.74 55.87
CA LEU A 395 13.92 42.88 54.86
C LEU A 395 14.53 43.43 53.56
N LEU A 396 13.66 43.69 52.55
CA LEU A 396 13.94 44.40 51.30
C LEU A 396 14.60 43.57 50.17
N THR A 397 14.27 43.73 48.88
CA THR A 397 12.99 43.98 48.15
C THR A 397 13.28 44.07 46.65
N LEU A 398 12.38 43.55 45.80
CA LEU A 398 12.18 43.97 44.38
C LEU A 398 13.40 43.75 43.44
N THR A 399 13.30 43.77 42.11
CA THR A 399 12.20 44.04 41.15
C THR A 399 12.44 43.17 39.89
N PRO A 400 11.42 42.81 39.08
CA PRO A 400 11.61 42.02 37.86
C PRO A 400 12.02 42.88 36.65
N LYS A 401 12.35 42.20 35.54
CA LYS A 401 12.28 42.75 34.19
C LYS A 401 11.94 41.65 33.18
#